data_AF-A0AAE0W2Z1-F1
#
_entry.id   AF-A0AAE0W2Z1-F1
#
_cell.length_a   1.000
_cell.length_b   1.000
_cell.length_c   1.000
_cell.angle_alpha   90.00
_cell.angle_beta   90.00
_cell.angle_gamma   90.00
#
_symmetry.space_group_name_H-M   'P 1'
#
loop_
_entity.id
_entity.type
_entity.pdbx_description
1 polymer ?
#
loop_
_entity_poly.entity_id
_entity_poly.type
_entity_poly.pdbx_seq_one_letter_code
_entity_poly.pdbx_strand_id
1 'polypeptide(L)'
;MAQYNPPMINDNVPYPQFAQIIGWILATFVMCPVPLVFLYKLYQAKGSLWERLRTITKPTSEWRPNDGSMKKEVEMDNVAKDLKYGLDNPVLVDDNEIQTKL
;
A
#
# COMPACT_ATOMS: atom_id res chain seq x y z
N MET A 1 24.12 3.69 22.08
CA MET A 1 23.91 2.29 21.66
C MET A 1 22.63 1.81 22.31
N ALA A 2 21.70 1.24 21.56
CA ALA A 2 20.48 0.69 22.16
C ALA A 2 20.86 -0.63 22.87
N GLN A 3 20.63 -0.69 24.18
CA GLN A 3 20.76 -1.93 24.96
C GLN A 3 19.41 -2.64 24.98
N TYR A 4 19.42 -3.93 24.62
CA TYR A 4 18.25 -4.78 24.74
C TYR A 4 18.18 -5.34 26.17
N ASN A 5 17.11 -5.01 26.89
CA ASN A 5 16.77 -5.65 28.15
C ASN A 5 15.57 -6.58 27.94
N PRO A 6 15.63 -7.84 28.40
CA PRO A 6 14.52 -8.77 28.28
C PRO A 6 13.32 -8.27 29.10
N PRO A 7 12.08 -8.54 28.65
CA PRO A 7 10.89 -8.17 29.39
C PRO A 7 10.82 -8.93 30.72
N MET A 8 10.36 -8.27 31.77
CA MET A 8 10.22 -8.82 33.12
C MET A 8 8.74 -8.84 33.51
N ILE A 9 8.30 -9.90 34.20
CA ILE A 9 6.90 -10.06 34.65
C ILE A 9 6.64 -9.21 35.90
N ASN A 10 7.61 -9.18 36.81
CA ASN A 10 7.74 -8.28 37.96
C ASN A 10 9.20 -7.78 37.98
N ASP A 11 9.52 -6.73 38.74
CA ASP A 11 10.86 -6.08 38.76
C ASP A 11 12.07 -7.04 38.94
N ASN A 12 11.85 -8.29 39.37
CA ASN A 12 12.90 -9.30 39.60
C ASN A 12 12.69 -10.65 38.89
N VAL A 13 11.66 -10.83 38.06
CA VAL A 13 11.39 -12.12 37.40
C VAL A 13 11.45 -11.97 35.88
N PRO A 14 12.52 -12.47 35.21
CA PRO A 14 12.62 -12.41 33.77
C PRO A 14 11.55 -13.30 33.12
N TYR A 15 11.06 -12.89 31.95
CA TYR A 15 10.20 -13.76 31.16
C TYR A 15 10.93 -15.08 30.83
N PRO A 16 10.23 -16.22 30.87
CA PRO A 16 10.83 -17.49 30.50
C PRO A 16 11.28 -17.48 29.03
N GLN A 17 12.38 -18.18 28.75
CA GLN A 17 13.04 -18.13 27.43
C GLN A 17 12.10 -18.50 26.26
N PHE A 18 11.16 -19.42 26.47
CA PHE A 18 10.20 -19.80 25.43
C PHE A 18 9.31 -18.62 25.00
N ALA A 19 8.92 -17.75 25.93
CA ALA A 19 8.05 -16.61 25.63
C ALA A 19 8.79 -15.55 24.81
N GLN A 20 10.08 -15.34 25.11
CA GLN A 20 10.94 -14.46 24.34
C GLN A 20 11.14 -14.97 22.91
N ILE A 21 11.38 -16.29 22.74
CA ILE A 21 11.50 -16.93 21.42
C ILE A 21 10.21 -16.75 20.61
N ILE A 22 9.04 -16.97 21.23
CA ILE A 22 7.74 -16.77 20.57
C ILE A 22 7.57 -15.30 20.13
N GLY A 23 7.94 -14.34 20.98
CA GLY A 23 7.89 -12.92 20.63
C GLY A 23 8.75 -12.57 19.42
N TRP A 24 9.98 -13.10 19.36
CA TRP A 24 10.87 -12.91 18.21
C TRP A 24 10.36 -13.62 16.95
N ILE A 25 9.78 -14.82 17.07
CA ILE A 25 9.16 -15.52 15.93
C ILE A 25 7.99 -14.70 15.38
N LEU A 26 7.12 -14.18 16.25
CA LEU A 26 5.99 -13.35 15.81
C LEU A 26 6.47 -12.06 15.15
N ALA A 27 7.44 -11.37 15.74
CA ALA A 27 8.01 -10.14 15.19
C ALA A 27 8.65 -10.37 13.82
N THR A 28 9.43 -11.45 13.68
CA THR A 28 10.03 -11.82 12.40
C THR A 28 8.98 -12.23 11.38
N PHE A 29 7.95 -12.97 11.77
CA PHE A 29 6.86 -13.37 10.87
C PHE A 29 6.10 -12.18 10.29
N VAL A 30 5.85 -11.14 11.10
CA VAL A 30 5.20 -9.90 10.62
C VAL A 30 6.13 -9.07 9.72
N MET A 31 7.45 -9.07 9.98
CA MET A 31 8.41 -8.36 9.15
C MET A 31 8.85 -9.14 7.89
N CYS A 32 8.66 -10.46 7.85
CA CYS A 32 9.09 -11.34 6.77
C CYS A 32 8.44 -11.08 5.38
N PRO A 33 7.17 -10.66 5.26
CA PRO A 33 6.52 -10.47 3.95
C PRO A 33 7.22 -9.43 3.09
N VAL A 34 7.76 -8.37 3.68
CA VAL A 34 8.44 -7.28 2.96
C VAL A 34 9.69 -7.79 2.21
N PRO A 35 10.69 -8.41 2.88
CA PRO A 35 11.84 -8.97 2.19
C PRO A 35 11.47 -10.16 1.29
N LEU A 36 10.47 -10.97 1.64
CA LEU A 36 10.02 -12.08 0.79
C LEU A 36 9.48 -11.60 -0.55
N VAL A 37 8.58 -10.60 -0.55
CA VAL A 37 8.03 -10.02 -1.78
C VAL A 37 9.12 -9.33 -2.58
N PHE A 38 10.07 -8.65 -1.91
CA PHE A 38 11.22 -8.04 -2.55
C PHE A 38 12.08 -9.08 -3.29
N LEU A 39 12.44 -10.18 -2.63
CA LEU A 39 13.22 -11.27 -3.22
C LEU A 39 12.45 -11.92 -4.37
N TYR A 40 11.15 -12.21 -4.18
CA TYR A 40 10.31 -12.78 -5.23
C TYR A 40 10.30 -11.92 -6.49
N LYS A 41 10.10 -10.60 -6.35
CA LYS A 41 10.14 -9.65 -7.48
C LYS A 41 11.53 -9.56 -8.11
N LEU A 42 12.60 -9.66 -7.31
CA LEU A 42 13.98 -9.64 -7.80
C LEU A 42 14.35 -10.91 -8.58
N TYR A 43 13.83 -12.08 -8.20
CA TYR A 43 13.99 -13.32 -8.95
C TYR A 43 13.16 -13.32 -10.25
N GLN A 44 11.96 -12.76 -10.23
CA GLN A 44 11.08 -12.69 -11.41
C GLN A 44 11.58 -11.67 -12.46
N ALA A 45 12.26 -10.61 -12.03
CA ALA A 45 12.84 -9.62 -12.93
C ALA A 45 14.00 -10.24 -13.76
N LYS A 46 13.92 -10.13 -15.08
CA LYS A 46 14.98 -10.56 -16.02
C LYS A 46 15.98 -9.41 -16.20
N GLY A 47 17.28 -9.70 -16.24
CA GLY A 47 18.35 -8.69 -16.49
C GLY A 47 19.49 -8.72 -15.45
N SER A 48 20.36 -7.71 -15.52
CA SER A 48 21.45 -7.45 -14.56
C SER A 48 20.92 -7.04 -13.18
N LEU A 49 21.62 -7.35 -12.08
CA LEU A 49 21.20 -7.02 -10.70
C LEU A 49 20.82 -5.54 -10.54
N TRP A 50 21.57 -4.65 -11.19
CA TRP A 50 21.33 -3.20 -11.15
C TRP A 50 20.07 -2.78 -11.93
N GLU A 51 19.79 -3.42 -13.06
CA GLU A 51 18.57 -3.17 -13.85
C GLU A 51 17.32 -3.69 -13.12
N ARG A 52 17.44 -4.84 -12.44
CA ARG A 52 16.38 -5.40 -11.60
C ARG A 52 16.02 -4.44 -10.46
N LEU A 53 17.02 -3.96 -9.71
CA LEU A 53 16.84 -2.98 -8.63
C LEU A 53 16.20 -1.68 -9.14
N ARG A 54 16.64 -1.18 -10.29
CA ARG A 54 16.06 0.03 -10.89
C ARG A 54 14.61 -0.18 -11.36
N THR A 55 14.28 -1.38 -11.83
CA THR A 55 12.93 -1.71 -12.30
C THR A 55 11.96 -1.88 -11.15
N ILE A 56 12.34 -2.57 -10.07
CA ILE A 56 11.47 -2.78 -8.90
C ILE A 56 11.24 -1.51 -8.07
N THR A 57 12.14 -0.53 -8.17
CA THR A 57 12.00 0.79 -7.50
C THR A 57 11.31 1.84 -8.37
N LYS A 58 11.03 1.53 -9.64
CA LYS A 58 10.26 2.41 -10.52
C LYS A 58 8.77 2.27 -10.21
N PRO A 59 8.04 3.38 -10.01
CA PRO A 59 6.59 3.34 -9.81
C PRO A 59 5.86 2.81 -11.04
N THR A 60 4.65 2.26 -10.84
CA THR A 60 3.77 1.83 -11.94
C THR A 60 3.36 3.02 -12.82
N SER A 61 3.04 2.78 -14.10
CA SER A 61 2.62 3.86 -15.02
C SER A 61 1.31 4.54 -14.62
N GLU A 62 0.48 3.83 -13.85
CA GLU A 62 -0.74 4.35 -13.23
C GLU A 62 -0.46 5.31 -12.07
N TRP A 63 0.69 5.13 -11.40
CA TRP A 63 1.21 6.10 -10.44
C TRP A 63 1.76 7.31 -11.20
N ARG A 64 0.83 8.15 -11.66
CA ARG A 64 1.10 9.37 -12.42
C ARG A 64 1.65 10.44 -11.48
N PRO A 65 2.51 11.35 -11.96
CA PRO A 65 2.96 12.48 -11.16
C PRO A 65 1.76 13.27 -10.63
N ASN A 66 1.77 13.59 -9.33
CA ASN A 66 0.87 14.60 -8.76
C ASN A 66 1.33 16.00 -9.16
N ASP A 67 1.51 16.24 -10.46
CA ASP A 67 1.98 17.51 -11.00
C ASP A 67 0.83 18.47 -11.35
N GLY A 68 -0.42 18.06 -11.08
CA GLY A 68 -1.61 18.87 -11.33
C GLY A 68 -1.83 19.20 -12.81
N SER A 69 -1.07 18.59 -13.72
CA SER A 69 -1.02 18.97 -15.14
C SER A 69 -2.26 18.57 -15.94
N MET A 70 -3.17 17.78 -15.34
CA MET A 70 -4.48 17.49 -15.90
C MET A 70 -5.56 17.47 -14.81
N LYS A 71 -6.07 18.66 -14.44
CA LYS A 71 -7.48 18.76 -14.09
C LYS A 71 -8.25 18.54 -15.40
N LYS A 72 -8.94 17.41 -15.56
CA LYS A 72 -9.94 17.31 -16.62
C LYS A 72 -10.97 18.40 -16.33
N GLU A 73 -10.99 19.43 -17.18
CA GLU A 73 -12.03 20.43 -17.17
C GLU A 73 -13.28 19.72 -17.68
N VAL A 74 -14.08 19.20 -16.75
CA VAL A 74 -15.42 18.71 -17.07
C VAL A 74 -16.19 19.93 -17.55
N GLU A 75 -16.92 19.83 -18.66
CA GLU A 75 -17.74 20.92 -19.19
C GLU A 75 -18.90 21.18 -18.20
N MET A 76 -18.67 22.11 -17.25
CA MET A 76 -19.47 22.29 -16.01
C MET A 76 -20.66 23.26 -16.17
N ASP A 77 -20.82 23.94 -17.30
CA ASP A 77 -21.64 25.17 -17.34
C ASP A 77 -23.16 24.96 -17.23
N ASN A 78 -23.68 23.83 -17.70
CA ASN A 78 -25.12 23.54 -17.65
C ASN A 78 -25.52 22.59 -16.49
N VAL A 79 -24.55 21.88 -15.92
CA VAL A 79 -24.79 20.86 -14.88
C VAL A 79 -24.59 21.44 -13.48
N ALA A 80 -23.65 22.36 -13.30
CA ALA A 80 -23.30 22.90 -11.98
C ALA A 80 -24.38 23.80 -11.34
N LYS A 81 -25.35 24.31 -12.11
CA LYS A 81 -26.40 25.20 -11.58
C LYS A 81 -27.49 24.44 -10.80
N ASP A 82 -27.70 23.15 -11.09
CA ASP A 82 -28.81 22.36 -10.52
C ASP A 82 -28.34 21.27 -9.52
N LEU A 83 -27.03 21.11 -9.30
CA LEU A 83 -26.49 20.05 -8.44
C LEU A 83 -26.18 20.52 -7.02
N LYS A 84 -26.98 20.04 -6.07
CA LYS A 84 -26.81 20.22 -4.61
C LYS A 84 -25.63 19.39 -4.04
N TYR A 85 -25.05 18.47 -4.81
CA TYR A 85 -24.01 17.53 -4.38
C TYR A 85 -22.82 17.51 -5.34
N GLY A 86 -21.65 17.11 -4.84
CA GLY A 86 -20.39 17.03 -5.59
C GLY A 86 -20.43 16.02 -6.74
N LEU A 87 -19.53 16.21 -7.71
CA LEU A 87 -19.43 15.41 -8.93
C LEU A 87 -19.05 13.93 -8.68
N ASP A 88 -18.59 13.65 -7.47
CA ASP A 88 -18.17 12.37 -6.94
C ASP A 88 -19.32 11.59 -6.26
N ASN A 89 -20.56 12.09 -6.34
CA ASN A 89 -21.72 11.40 -5.78
C ASN A 89 -22.09 10.15 -6.60
N PRO A 90 -22.02 8.93 -6.03
CA PRO A 90 -22.33 7.69 -6.74
C PRO A 90 -23.80 7.57 -7.18
N VAL A 91 -24.70 8.42 -6.67
CA VAL A 91 -26.11 8.49 -7.11
C VAL A 91 -26.25 9.03 -8.54
N LEU A 92 -25.23 9.69 -9.10
CA LEU A 92 -25.25 10.25 -10.44
C LEU A 92 -24.79 9.27 -11.54
N VAL A 93 -24.44 8.03 -11.17
CA VAL A 93 -24.16 6.97 -12.13
C VAL A 93 -25.48 6.62 -12.82
N ASP A 94 -25.59 6.92 -14.12
CA ASP A 94 -26.80 6.70 -14.91
C ASP A 94 -27.15 5.21 -14.95
N ASP A 95 -28.34 4.86 -14.45
CA ASP A 95 -28.86 3.48 -14.40
C ASP A 95 -28.91 2.82 -15.79
N ASN A 96 -28.90 3.61 -16.88
CA ASN A 96 -28.85 3.11 -18.25
C ASN A 96 -27.50 2.44 -18.62
N GLU A 97 -26.40 2.79 -17.96
CA GLU A 97 -25.10 2.16 -18.17
C GLU A 97 -25.04 0.75 -17.54
N ILE A 98 -25.88 0.49 -16.53
CA ILE A 98 -26.01 -0.82 -15.89
C ILE A 98 -26.84 -1.77 -16.76
N GLN A 99 -27.86 -1.26 -17.46
CA GLN A 99 -28.76 -2.08 -18.30
C GLN A 99 -28.14 -2.51 -19.65
N THR A 100 -27.14 -1.80 -20.16
CA THR A 100 -26.47 -2.15 -21.43
C THR A 100 -25.41 -3.24 -21.31
N LYS A 101 -25.17 -3.75 -20.09
CA LYS A 101 -24.20 -4.83 -19.81
C LYS A 101 -24.85 -6.17 -19.44
N LEU A 102 -26.14 -6.36 -19.72
CA LEU A 102 -26.85 -7.64 -19.64
C LEU A 102 -27.14 -8.22 -21.03
#